data_AF-A0AAX7U6V0-F1
#
_entry.id   AF-A0AAX7U6V0-F1
#
_cell.length_a   1.000
_cell.length_b   1.000
_cell.length_c   1.000
_cell.angle_alpha   90.00
_cell.angle_beta   90.00
_cell.angle_gamma   90.00
#
_symmetry.space_group_name_H-M   'P 1'
#
loop_
_entity.id
_entity.type
_entity.pdbx_description
1 polymer ?
#
loop_
_entity_poly.entity_id
_entity_poly.type
_entity_poly.pdbx_seq_one_letter_code
_entity_poly.pdbx_strand_id
1 'polypeptide(L)'
;MGTLRFITWNINGAGSREKRLKIFNQLKKLQADVVLLQETHRPLRGSNELKTPEFPNVFSACYNSRQRGVAILIHKNIDFTVLDTVIDPEGRFLIIKLSILDTKLCIASVYGPNVDDPSFFHGFFSALSEHLDGTLVLGGDLNLGLNEDMDRLNTAGTQRNWQSTNIIKQYMSDFGLCDAWCSLHPTSKEYTFFSHVHHSYSRLDCFLVGSSLLNDISDTEIHPIAVSDHGPVSLTLMHKNNTTPRKKLEI
;
A
#
# COMPACT_ATOMS: atom_id res chain seq x y z
N MET A 1 14.60 19.14 4.27
CA MET A 1 13.28 18.78 3.72
C MET A 1 12.82 17.56 4.50
N GLY A 2 11.57 17.52 4.96
CA GLY A 2 11.04 16.30 5.58
C GLY A 2 10.83 15.22 4.51
N THR A 3 10.82 13.96 4.89
CA THR A 3 10.42 12.85 4.01
C THR A 3 9.28 12.09 4.68
N LEU A 4 8.41 11.48 3.88
CA LEU A 4 7.38 10.58 4.35
C LEU A 4 7.57 9.22 3.67
N ARG A 5 7.85 8.18 4.46
CA ARG A 5 8.11 6.82 3.96
C ARG A 5 6.89 5.93 4.16
N PHE A 6 6.32 5.49 3.03
CA PHE A 6 5.22 4.57 2.94
C PHE A 6 5.73 3.15 2.73
N ILE A 7 5.11 2.18 3.39
CA ILE A 7 5.35 0.75 3.18
C ILE A 7 4.03 0.07 2.86
N THR A 8 3.97 -0.71 1.78
CA THR A 8 2.88 -1.67 1.56
C THR A 8 3.40 -3.09 1.73
N TRP A 9 2.62 -3.95 2.38
CA TRP A 9 3.04 -5.32 2.68
C TRP A 9 1.87 -6.28 2.93
N ASN A 10 1.71 -7.27 2.05
CA ASN A 10 0.92 -8.45 2.37
C ASN A 10 1.65 -9.28 3.43
N ILE A 11 1.04 -9.40 4.62
CA ILE A 11 1.66 -10.07 5.77
C ILE A 11 1.15 -11.49 6.00
N ASN A 12 0.21 -12.00 5.20
CA ASN A 12 -0.36 -13.35 5.32
C ASN A 12 -0.66 -13.76 6.78
N GLY A 13 -1.39 -12.91 7.48
CA GLY A 13 -1.88 -13.10 8.84
C GLY A 13 -1.00 -12.50 9.93
N ALA A 14 -1.65 -11.77 10.84
CA ALA A 14 -1.05 -11.22 12.06
C ALA A 14 -1.47 -12.00 13.33
N GLY A 15 -1.76 -13.31 13.21
CA GLY A 15 -2.35 -14.11 14.29
C GLY A 15 -1.46 -14.30 15.52
N SER A 16 -0.18 -14.64 15.33
CA SER A 16 0.75 -14.89 16.43
C SER A 16 1.48 -13.61 16.89
N ARG A 17 1.72 -13.51 18.20
CA ARG A 17 2.50 -12.40 18.78
C ARG A 17 3.91 -12.33 18.19
N GLU A 18 4.56 -13.47 17.99
CA GLU A 18 5.89 -13.56 17.40
C GLU A 18 5.93 -12.99 15.99
N LYS A 19 4.95 -13.33 15.14
CA LYS A 19 4.88 -12.79 13.77
C LYS A 19 4.65 -11.28 13.79
N ARG A 20 3.76 -10.77 14.67
CA ARG A 20 3.57 -9.32 14.85
C ARG A 20 4.87 -8.62 15.27
N LEU A 21 5.63 -9.17 16.22
CA LEU A 21 6.91 -8.60 16.63
C LEU A 21 7.91 -8.55 15.47
N LYS A 22 7.99 -9.61 14.64
CA LYS A 22 8.84 -9.62 13.43
C LYS A 22 8.42 -8.54 12.42
N ILE A 23 7.11 -8.40 12.18
CA ILE A 23 6.54 -7.36 11.30
C ILE A 23 6.95 -5.97 11.80
N PHE A 24 6.67 -5.63 13.05
CA PHE A 24 6.98 -4.30 13.58
C PHE A 24 8.49 -4.02 13.67
N ASN A 25 9.31 -5.02 13.97
CA ASN A 25 10.76 -4.88 13.91
C ASN A 25 11.25 -4.57 12.49
N GLN A 26 10.65 -5.19 11.47
CA GLN A 26 10.97 -4.88 10.07
C GLN A 26 10.52 -3.47 9.70
N LEU A 27 9.28 -3.07 10.04
CA LEU A 27 8.77 -1.72 9.80
C LEU A 27 9.65 -0.64 10.45
N LYS A 28 10.17 -0.90 11.66
CA LYS A 28 11.12 -0.02 12.34
C LYS A 28 12.45 0.10 11.61
N LYS A 29 12.99 -1.01 11.10
CA LYS A 29 14.23 -0.99 10.28
C LYS A 29 14.04 -0.21 8.98
N LEU A 30 12.86 -0.36 8.38
CA LEU A 30 12.47 0.36 7.16
C LEU A 30 12.09 1.82 7.40
N GLN A 31 12.12 2.29 8.66
CA GLN A 31 11.78 3.66 9.06
C GLN A 31 10.40 4.09 8.52
N ALA A 32 9.41 3.21 8.64
CA ALA A 32 8.09 3.44 8.08
C ALA A 32 7.31 4.52 8.85
N ASP A 33 6.74 5.48 8.13
CA ASP A 33 5.85 6.51 8.67
C ASP A 33 4.37 6.14 8.47
N VAL A 34 4.04 5.61 7.29
CA VAL A 34 2.70 5.12 6.93
C VAL A 34 2.83 3.70 6.43
N VAL A 35 2.01 2.79 6.97
CA VAL A 35 2.07 1.36 6.63
C VAL A 35 0.71 0.88 6.15
N LEU A 36 0.69 0.23 5.00
CA LEU A 36 -0.48 -0.39 4.38
C LEU A 36 -0.28 -1.91 4.46
N LEU A 37 -1.04 -2.57 5.34
CA LEU A 37 -0.96 -4.02 5.52
C LEU A 37 -2.14 -4.71 4.84
N GLN A 38 -1.85 -5.78 4.11
CA GLN A 38 -2.86 -6.68 3.53
C GLN A 38 -2.81 -8.04 4.21
N GLU A 39 -3.92 -8.78 4.11
CA GLU A 39 -4.08 -10.09 4.75
C GLU A 39 -3.78 -10.08 6.25
N THR A 40 -4.29 -9.10 6.98
CA THR A 40 -4.10 -9.05 8.44
C THR A 40 -4.71 -10.27 9.16
N HIS A 41 -5.73 -10.90 8.56
CA HIS A 41 -6.52 -12.02 9.10
C HIS A 41 -7.06 -11.75 10.50
N ARG A 42 -7.30 -10.47 10.83
CA ARG A 42 -7.79 -10.05 12.14
C ARG A 42 -9.30 -9.80 12.09
N PRO A 43 -10.08 -10.40 13.02
CA PRO A 43 -11.46 -9.98 13.21
C PRO A 43 -11.48 -8.60 13.85
N LEU A 44 -12.63 -7.91 13.79
CA LEU A 44 -12.79 -6.55 14.32
C LEU A 44 -12.31 -6.39 15.79
N ARG A 45 -12.61 -7.39 16.65
CA ARG A 45 -12.15 -7.43 18.05
C ARG A 45 -10.62 -7.46 18.21
N GLY A 46 -9.92 -7.97 17.20
CA GLY A 46 -8.47 -8.09 17.15
C GLY A 46 -7.73 -6.93 16.48
N SER A 47 -8.44 -5.92 15.97
CA SER A 47 -7.83 -4.75 15.30
C SER A 47 -6.85 -4.00 16.22
N ASN A 48 -7.16 -3.92 17.51
CA ASN A 48 -6.28 -3.30 18.51
C ASN A 48 -4.94 -4.04 18.70
N GLU A 49 -4.79 -5.29 18.25
CA GLU A 49 -3.51 -6.00 18.35
C GLU A 49 -2.45 -5.50 17.36
N LEU A 50 -2.85 -4.68 16.37
CA LEU A 50 -1.94 -3.99 15.47
C LEU A 50 -1.51 -2.61 16.01
N LYS A 51 -2.08 -2.14 17.13
CA LYS A 51 -1.63 -0.90 17.77
C LYS A 51 -0.33 -1.14 18.52
N THR A 52 0.63 -0.25 18.33
CA THR A 52 1.87 -0.20 19.11
C THR A 52 2.12 1.23 19.61
N PRO A 53 3.05 1.45 20.56
CA PRO A 53 3.44 2.81 20.93
C PRO A 53 3.93 3.65 19.75
N GLU A 54 4.59 3.03 18.76
CA GLU A 54 5.04 3.69 17.52
C GLU A 54 3.90 3.95 16.53
N PHE A 55 2.93 3.04 16.43
CA PHE A 55 1.77 3.13 15.56
C PHE A 55 0.47 3.11 16.38
N PRO A 56 0.12 4.20 17.09
CA PRO A 56 -1.09 4.26 17.89
C PRO A 56 -2.35 4.38 17.02
N ASN A 57 -2.21 4.95 15.82
CA ASN A 57 -3.28 5.20 14.88
C ASN A 57 -3.38 4.05 13.88
N VAL A 58 -4.46 3.25 14.00
CA VAL A 58 -4.71 2.08 13.17
C VAL A 58 -6.14 2.14 12.65
N PHE A 59 -6.27 2.14 11.33
CA PHE A 59 -7.52 2.02 10.60
C PHE A 59 -7.57 0.62 9.99
N SER A 60 -8.73 -0.05 9.97
CA SER A 60 -8.82 -1.42 9.47
C SER A 60 -10.16 -1.71 8.82
N ALA A 61 -10.11 -2.38 7.68
CA ALA A 61 -11.23 -3.12 7.14
C ALA A 61 -11.02 -4.59 7.47
N CYS A 62 -11.82 -5.11 8.41
CA CYS A 62 -11.72 -6.49 8.88
C CYS A 62 -12.75 -7.37 8.19
N TYR A 63 -12.45 -8.66 8.05
CA TYR A 63 -13.43 -9.65 7.63
C TYR A 63 -13.73 -10.62 8.77
N ASN A 64 -14.93 -11.20 8.79
CA ASN A 64 -15.41 -12.04 9.90
C ASN A 64 -14.66 -13.38 10.05
N SER A 65 -13.81 -13.73 9.08
CA SER A 65 -13.02 -14.96 9.08
C SER A 65 -11.52 -14.65 9.19
N ARG A 66 -10.69 -15.69 9.42
CA ARG A 66 -9.22 -15.59 9.41
C ARG A 66 -8.66 -15.48 7.98
N GLN A 67 -9.29 -14.64 7.18
CA GLN A 67 -8.99 -14.40 5.77
C GLN A 67 -9.02 -12.90 5.54
N ARG A 68 -8.30 -12.41 4.53
CA ARG A 68 -8.33 -11.00 4.10
C ARG A 68 -8.03 -10.03 5.26
N GLY A 69 -8.53 -8.81 5.14
CA GLY A 69 -8.38 -7.75 6.11
C GLY A 69 -7.23 -6.85 5.75
N VAL A 70 -7.50 -5.56 5.59
CA VAL A 70 -6.48 -4.55 5.32
C VAL A 70 -6.40 -3.56 6.48
N ALA A 71 -5.22 -2.99 6.70
CA ALA A 71 -5.02 -1.96 7.71
C ALA A 71 -4.12 -0.85 7.18
N ILE A 72 -4.37 0.38 7.66
CA ILE A 72 -3.46 1.51 7.50
C ILE A 72 -3.02 1.96 8.88
N LEU A 73 -1.71 2.01 9.10
CA LEU A 73 -1.09 2.41 10.35
C LEU A 73 -0.31 3.70 10.12
N ILE A 74 -0.46 4.67 11.02
CA ILE A 74 0.23 5.96 10.93
C ILE A 74 1.10 6.13 12.17
N HIS A 75 2.38 6.42 11.95
CA HIS A 75 3.37 6.60 12.99
C HIS A 75 3.03 7.79 13.88
N LYS A 76 3.31 7.69 15.18
CA LYS A 76 2.95 8.68 16.21
C LYS A 76 3.51 10.09 15.99
N ASN A 77 4.55 10.22 15.16
CA ASN A 77 5.21 11.51 14.88
C ASN A 77 4.56 12.27 13.73
N ILE A 78 3.55 11.69 13.07
CA ILE A 78 2.83 12.33 11.99
C ILE A 78 1.58 12.98 12.57
N ASP A 79 1.53 14.30 12.50
CA ASP A 79 0.33 15.07 12.83
C ASP A 79 -0.60 15.07 11.61
N PHE A 80 -1.84 14.61 11.80
CA PHE A 80 -2.83 14.56 10.74
C PHE A 80 -4.24 14.76 11.29
N THR A 81 -5.15 15.16 10.39
CA THR A 81 -6.60 15.17 10.64
C THR A 81 -7.27 14.21 9.66
N VAL A 82 -8.10 13.29 10.15
CA VAL A 82 -8.92 12.44 9.28
C VAL A 82 -10.10 13.26 8.78
N LEU A 83 -10.27 13.30 7.46
CA LEU A 83 -11.36 14.00 6.79
C LEU A 83 -12.49 13.03 6.41
N ASP A 84 -12.13 11.81 5.98
CA ASP A 84 -13.07 10.80 5.55
C ASP A 84 -12.46 9.39 5.59
N THR A 85 -13.29 8.35 5.65
CA THR A 85 -12.84 6.95 5.66
C THR A 85 -13.88 6.03 5.00
N VAL A 86 -13.42 5.22 4.05
CA VAL A 86 -14.21 4.16 3.40
C VAL A 86 -13.66 2.81 3.82
N ILE A 87 -14.52 1.97 4.39
CA ILE A 87 -14.17 0.65 4.86
C ILE A 87 -14.93 -0.37 4.01
N ASP A 88 -14.20 -1.22 3.29
CA ASP A 88 -14.82 -2.32 2.57
C ASP A 88 -15.39 -3.37 3.55
N PRO A 89 -16.68 -3.72 3.46
CA PRO A 89 -17.27 -4.76 4.31
C PRO A 89 -16.65 -6.15 4.10
N GLU A 90 -16.04 -6.40 2.93
CA GLU A 90 -15.39 -7.66 2.60
C GLU A 90 -13.91 -7.72 3.02
N GLY A 91 -13.39 -6.65 3.64
CA GLY A 91 -12.03 -6.54 4.16
C GLY A 91 -10.93 -6.54 3.10
N ARG A 92 -11.25 -6.15 1.86
CA ARG A 92 -10.35 -6.11 0.70
C ARG A 92 -9.72 -4.74 0.49
N PHE A 93 -10.38 -3.65 0.87
CA PHE A 93 -9.78 -2.32 0.75
C PHE A 93 -10.17 -1.36 1.87
N LEU A 94 -9.36 -0.32 2.02
CA LEU A 94 -9.55 0.75 2.99
C LEU A 94 -9.02 2.03 2.36
N ILE A 95 -9.85 3.07 2.35
CA ILE A 95 -9.49 4.39 1.82
C ILE A 95 -9.60 5.37 2.98
N ILE A 96 -8.53 6.11 3.25
CA ILE A 96 -8.55 7.19 4.23
C ILE A 96 -8.19 8.50 3.55
N LYS A 97 -9.02 9.52 3.75
CA LYS A 97 -8.72 10.90 3.37
C LYS A 97 -8.28 11.64 4.60
N LEU A 98 -7.12 12.27 4.52
CA LEU A 98 -6.53 12.98 5.64
C LEU A 98 -5.87 14.28 5.19
N SER A 99 -5.64 15.16 6.16
CA SER A 99 -4.87 16.38 5.99
C SER A 99 -3.59 16.25 6.81
N ILE A 100 -2.43 16.38 6.16
CA ILE A 100 -1.10 16.47 6.80
C ILE A 100 -0.55 17.85 6.45
N LEU A 101 -0.28 18.68 7.45
CA LEU A 101 0.22 20.05 7.27
C LEU A 101 -0.63 20.85 6.26
N ASP A 102 -1.94 20.81 6.43
CA ASP A 102 -2.96 21.45 5.57
C ASP A 102 -2.98 20.99 4.11
N THR A 103 -2.26 19.90 3.79
CA THR A 103 -2.28 19.26 2.47
C THR A 103 -3.15 18.01 2.53
N LYS A 104 -4.17 17.97 1.66
CA LYS A 104 -5.05 16.80 1.51
C LYS A 104 -4.29 15.66 0.85
N LEU A 105 -4.32 14.49 1.50
CA LEU A 105 -3.76 13.25 1.01
C LEU A 105 -4.82 12.14 1.15
N CYS A 106 -5.06 11.42 0.06
CA CYS A 106 -5.83 10.20 0.02
C CYS A 106 -4.86 9.02 0.07
N ILE A 107 -5.07 8.10 1.00
CA ILE A 107 -4.29 6.87 1.13
C ILE A 107 -5.23 5.69 0.97
N ALA A 108 -4.95 4.80 0.02
CA ALA A 108 -5.75 3.62 -0.23
C ALA A 108 -4.90 2.36 -0.09
N SER A 109 -5.37 1.41 0.74
CA SER A 109 -4.83 0.06 0.83
C SER A 109 -5.77 -0.92 0.15
N VAL A 110 -5.25 -1.75 -0.75
CA VAL A 110 -6.05 -2.73 -1.51
C VAL A 110 -5.42 -4.12 -1.44
N TYR A 111 -6.28 -5.13 -1.33
CA TYR A 111 -5.97 -6.54 -1.46
C TYR A 111 -6.90 -7.12 -2.54
N GLY A 112 -6.37 -7.22 -3.77
CA GLY A 112 -7.10 -7.70 -4.93
C GLY A 112 -7.55 -9.15 -4.79
N PRO A 113 -8.58 -9.57 -5.54
CA PRO A 113 -8.97 -10.97 -5.63
C PRO A 113 -7.90 -11.80 -6.35
N ASN A 114 -7.79 -13.05 -5.94
CA ASN A 114 -6.91 -14.07 -6.51
C ASN A 114 -7.48 -14.73 -7.79
N VAL A 115 -8.61 -14.21 -8.28
CA VAL A 115 -9.27 -14.58 -9.53
C VAL A 115 -9.45 -13.32 -10.37
N ASP A 116 -9.60 -13.46 -11.69
CA ASP A 116 -9.91 -12.32 -12.56
C ASP A 116 -11.33 -11.82 -12.24
N ASP A 117 -11.41 -10.66 -11.60
CA ASP A 117 -12.65 -10.02 -11.15
C ASP A 117 -12.59 -8.51 -11.47
N PRO A 118 -12.86 -8.14 -12.73
CA PRO A 118 -12.87 -6.74 -13.15
C PRO A 118 -13.93 -5.90 -12.41
N SER A 119 -15.02 -6.53 -11.95
CA SER A 119 -16.10 -5.87 -11.21
C SER A 119 -15.62 -5.39 -9.85
N PHE A 120 -14.78 -6.17 -9.15
CA PHE A 120 -14.14 -5.74 -7.91
C PHE A 120 -13.32 -4.46 -8.11
N PHE A 121 -12.41 -4.46 -9.10
CA PHE A 121 -11.56 -3.29 -9.34
C PHE A 121 -12.36 -2.07 -9.79
N HIS A 122 -13.38 -2.26 -10.63
CA HIS A 122 -14.29 -1.18 -11.01
C HIS A 122 -15.01 -0.59 -9.78
N GLY A 123 -15.55 -1.42 -8.89
CA GLY A 123 -16.20 -0.97 -7.66
C GLY A 123 -15.24 -0.24 -6.73
N PHE A 124 -14.02 -0.78 -6.56
CA PHE A 124 -12.98 -0.16 -5.75
C PHE A 124 -12.57 1.22 -6.27
N PHE A 125 -12.26 1.36 -7.56
CA PHE A 125 -11.89 2.65 -8.14
C PHE A 125 -13.06 3.64 -8.21
N SER A 126 -14.30 3.15 -8.37
CA SER A 126 -15.50 4.00 -8.29
C SER A 126 -15.66 4.57 -6.89
N ALA A 127 -15.55 3.75 -5.84
CA ALA A 127 -15.51 4.23 -4.47
C ALA A 127 -14.36 5.24 -4.28
N LEU A 128 -13.15 4.92 -4.74
CA LEU A 128 -12.00 5.84 -4.64
C LEU A 128 -12.28 7.21 -5.28
N SER A 129 -12.96 7.24 -6.43
CA SER A 129 -13.27 8.48 -7.15
C SER A 129 -14.13 9.47 -6.36
N GLU A 130 -15.05 8.97 -5.53
CA GLU A 130 -15.93 9.81 -4.70
C GLU A 130 -15.14 10.55 -3.59
N HIS A 131 -13.97 10.02 -3.22
CA HIS A 131 -13.13 10.54 -2.14
C HIS A 131 -11.82 11.15 -2.64
N LEU A 132 -11.58 11.13 -3.95
CA LEU A 132 -10.39 11.66 -4.59
C LEU A 132 -10.47 13.18 -4.70
N ASP A 133 -9.91 13.88 -3.72
CA ASP A 133 -9.78 15.34 -3.69
C ASP A 133 -8.42 15.69 -3.07
N GLY A 134 -7.40 15.65 -3.93
CA GLY A 134 -6.00 15.89 -3.59
C GLY A 134 -5.06 14.82 -4.13
N THR A 135 -3.91 14.71 -3.49
CA THR A 135 -2.88 13.73 -3.82
C THR A 135 -3.33 12.31 -3.44
N LEU A 136 -3.04 11.31 -4.28
CA LEU A 136 -3.32 9.90 -4.00
C LEU A 136 -2.03 9.08 -3.86
N VAL A 137 -1.96 8.30 -2.78
CA VAL A 137 -1.02 7.18 -2.61
C VAL A 137 -1.83 5.91 -2.41
N LEU A 138 -1.86 5.07 -3.44
CA LEU A 138 -2.48 3.75 -3.40
C LEU A 138 -1.38 2.71 -3.29
N GLY A 139 -1.46 1.83 -2.29
CA GLY A 139 -0.52 0.72 -2.14
C GLY A 139 -1.26 -0.56 -1.83
N GLY A 140 -0.74 -1.69 -2.28
CA GLY A 140 -1.38 -2.95 -1.98
C GLY A 140 -0.87 -4.11 -2.79
N ASP A 141 -1.47 -5.26 -2.51
CA ASP A 141 -1.32 -6.48 -3.29
C ASP A 141 -2.49 -6.54 -4.28
N LEU A 142 -2.22 -6.36 -5.57
CA LEU A 142 -3.24 -6.41 -6.61
C LEU A 142 -3.59 -7.86 -7.00
N ASN A 143 -2.83 -8.86 -6.53
CA ASN A 143 -2.90 -10.26 -6.95
C ASN A 143 -2.68 -10.48 -8.46
N LEU A 144 -2.16 -9.48 -9.17
CA LEU A 144 -1.81 -9.52 -10.59
C LEU A 144 -0.63 -8.61 -10.90
N GLY A 145 0.08 -8.88 -12.00
CA GLY A 145 1.07 -7.98 -12.57
C GLY A 145 0.43 -7.00 -13.55
N LEU A 146 0.88 -5.74 -13.55
CA LEU A 146 0.37 -4.70 -14.46
C LEU A 146 1.02 -4.80 -15.84
N ASN A 147 2.29 -5.23 -15.90
CA ASN A 147 3.02 -5.53 -17.11
C ASN A 147 3.56 -6.95 -17.05
N GLU A 148 2.94 -7.87 -17.79
CA GLU A 148 3.28 -9.30 -17.69
C GLU A 148 4.73 -9.62 -18.06
N ASP A 149 5.36 -8.87 -18.97
CA ASP A 149 6.75 -9.10 -19.38
C ASP A 149 7.77 -8.65 -18.33
N MET A 150 7.41 -7.68 -17.50
CA MET A 150 8.27 -7.09 -16.47
C MET A 150 7.97 -7.66 -15.08
N ASP A 151 6.71 -7.92 -14.79
CA ASP A 151 6.20 -8.27 -13.46
C ASP A 151 6.15 -9.77 -13.23
N ARG A 152 6.54 -10.58 -14.21
CA ARG A 152 6.53 -12.04 -14.07
C ARG A 152 7.76 -12.68 -14.71
N LEU A 153 8.46 -13.48 -13.91
CA LEU A 153 9.46 -14.42 -14.42
C LEU A 153 8.82 -15.79 -14.54
N ASN A 154 8.57 -16.21 -15.78
CA ASN A 154 7.89 -17.45 -16.07
C ASN A 154 8.90 -18.49 -16.56
N THR A 155 8.99 -19.64 -15.87
CA THR A 155 9.79 -20.79 -16.29
C THR A 155 8.93 -21.87 -16.98
N ALA A 156 7.59 -21.80 -16.92
CA ALA A 156 6.72 -22.86 -17.47
C ALA A 156 5.24 -22.50 -17.81
N GLY A 157 4.76 -21.26 -17.65
CA GLY A 157 3.32 -20.94 -17.76
C GLY A 157 2.88 -20.12 -18.98
N THR A 158 1.63 -20.28 -19.41
CA THR A 158 0.95 -19.41 -20.38
C THR A 158 0.75 -17.99 -19.85
N GLN A 159 0.87 -16.99 -20.73
CA GLN A 159 0.49 -15.61 -20.44
C GLN A 159 -1.00 -15.54 -20.09
N ARG A 160 -1.35 -14.84 -19.00
CA ARG A 160 -2.72 -14.66 -18.54
C ARG A 160 -3.16 -13.23 -18.82
N ASN A 161 -3.96 -13.06 -19.86
CA ASN A 161 -4.61 -11.78 -20.15
C ASN A 161 -5.86 -11.60 -19.27
N TRP A 162 -5.68 -11.02 -18.08
CA TRP A 162 -6.78 -10.73 -17.15
C TRP A 162 -7.49 -9.42 -17.50
N GLN A 163 -8.82 -9.44 -17.53
CA GLN A 163 -9.62 -8.24 -17.76
C GLN A 163 -9.43 -7.21 -16.64
N SER A 164 -9.19 -7.68 -15.42
CA SER A 164 -8.84 -6.84 -14.27
C SER A 164 -7.66 -5.91 -14.56
N THR A 165 -6.63 -6.39 -15.27
CA THR A 165 -5.46 -5.57 -15.64
C THR A 165 -5.87 -4.41 -16.56
N ASN A 166 -6.81 -4.62 -17.48
CA ASN A 166 -7.30 -3.58 -18.39
C ASN A 166 -8.13 -2.54 -17.62
N ILE A 167 -8.97 -2.98 -16.69
CA ILE A 167 -9.74 -2.07 -15.81
C ILE A 167 -8.80 -1.19 -14.98
N ILE A 168 -7.79 -1.78 -14.35
CA ILE A 168 -6.82 -1.02 -13.54
C ILE A 168 -6.08 -0.01 -14.43
N LYS A 169 -5.61 -0.41 -15.61
CA LYS A 169 -4.92 0.49 -16.56
C LYS A 169 -5.82 1.64 -17.04
N GLN A 170 -7.10 1.38 -17.27
CA GLN A 170 -8.06 2.42 -17.62
C GLN A 170 -8.18 3.45 -16.49
N TYR A 171 -8.39 3.01 -15.25
CA TYR A 171 -8.45 3.92 -14.10
C TYR A 171 -7.11 4.62 -13.81
N MET A 172 -5.98 3.97 -14.05
CA MET A 172 -4.68 4.62 -14.00
C MET A 172 -4.60 5.76 -15.02
N SER A 173 -5.09 5.56 -16.23
CA SER A 173 -5.18 6.64 -17.24
C SER A 173 -6.12 7.75 -16.78
N ASP A 174 -7.33 7.40 -16.32
CA ASP A 174 -8.38 8.35 -15.97
C ASP A 174 -8.00 9.23 -14.77
N PHE A 175 -7.32 8.65 -13.77
CA PHE A 175 -6.89 9.36 -12.55
C PHE A 175 -5.45 9.88 -12.66
N GLY A 176 -4.78 9.65 -13.79
CA GLY A 176 -3.38 10.01 -13.99
C GLY A 176 -2.44 9.37 -12.97
N LEU A 177 -2.63 8.06 -12.69
CA LEU A 177 -1.80 7.27 -11.79
C LEU A 177 -0.63 6.64 -12.52
N CYS A 178 0.49 6.53 -11.81
CA CYS A 178 1.70 5.88 -12.28
C CYS A 178 2.17 4.86 -11.25
N ASP A 179 2.72 3.75 -11.73
CA ASP A 179 3.44 2.81 -10.89
C ASP A 179 4.75 3.48 -10.43
N ALA A 180 4.86 3.73 -9.13
CA ALA A 180 5.98 4.44 -8.55
C ALA A 180 7.31 3.71 -8.76
N TRP A 181 7.30 2.38 -8.66
CA TRP A 181 8.51 1.57 -8.81
C TRP A 181 8.98 1.56 -10.27
N CYS A 182 8.08 1.29 -11.21
CA CYS A 182 8.42 1.33 -12.63
C CYS A 182 8.89 2.71 -13.11
N SER A 183 8.41 3.78 -12.47
CA SER A 183 8.81 5.16 -12.83
C SER A 183 10.29 5.43 -12.52
N LEU A 184 10.86 4.82 -11.48
CA LEU A 184 12.28 4.93 -11.14
C LEU A 184 13.13 3.78 -11.70
N HIS A 185 12.53 2.63 -11.97
CA HIS A 185 13.22 1.41 -12.40
C HIS A 185 12.66 0.84 -13.72
N PRO A 186 12.67 1.59 -14.83
CA PRO A 186 11.91 1.25 -16.04
C PRO A 186 12.36 -0.04 -16.74
N THR A 187 13.59 -0.50 -16.49
CA THR A 187 14.18 -1.69 -17.12
C THR A 187 14.50 -2.80 -16.12
N SER A 188 14.38 -2.55 -14.83
CA SER A 188 14.70 -3.53 -13.79
C SER A 188 13.59 -4.57 -13.70
N LYS A 189 13.94 -5.77 -13.26
CA LYS A 189 12.97 -6.85 -12.99
C LYS A 189 13.20 -7.38 -11.58
N GLU A 190 12.34 -6.95 -10.67
CA GLU A 190 12.31 -7.37 -9.28
C GLU A 190 10.88 -7.79 -8.91
N TYR A 191 10.76 -8.67 -7.92
CA TYR A 191 9.52 -9.38 -7.64
C TYR A 191 9.22 -9.36 -6.16
N THR A 192 7.93 -9.30 -5.83
CA THR A 192 7.46 -9.22 -4.43
C THR A 192 7.01 -10.58 -3.92
N PHE A 193 6.74 -11.54 -4.81
CA PHE A 193 6.19 -12.85 -4.47
C PHE A 193 6.90 -13.98 -5.23
N PHE A 194 7.05 -15.12 -4.54
CA PHE A 194 7.51 -16.38 -5.15
C PHE A 194 6.46 -17.49 -4.98
N SER A 195 5.98 -18.01 -6.11
CA SER A 195 5.09 -19.17 -6.11
C SER A 195 5.90 -20.46 -6.07
N HIS A 196 5.85 -21.17 -4.94
CA HIS A 196 6.47 -22.49 -4.81
C HIS A 196 5.86 -23.52 -5.77
N VAL A 197 4.55 -23.47 -6.02
CA VAL A 197 3.84 -24.43 -6.87
C VAL A 197 4.20 -24.26 -8.35
N HIS A 198 4.37 -23.01 -8.78
CA HIS A 198 4.63 -22.69 -10.18
C HIS A 198 6.11 -22.38 -10.47
N HIS A 199 6.97 -22.42 -9.44
CA HIS A 199 8.38 -22.03 -9.51
C HIS A 199 8.60 -20.71 -10.26
N SER A 200 7.75 -19.73 -9.97
CA SER A 200 7.70 -18.45 -10.69
C SER A 200 7.76 -17.27 -9.72
N TYR A 201 8.39 -16.20 -10.17
CA TYR A 201 8.41 -14.93 -9.45
C TYR A 201 7.39 -13.96 -10.05
N SER A 202 6.74 -13.16 -9.20
CA SER A 202 5.79 -12.15 -9.64
C SER A 202 5.85 -10.89 -8.79
N ARG A 203 5.62 -9.73 -9.40
CA ARG A 203 5.47 -8.44 -8.73
C ARG A 203 3.98 -8.13 -8.62
N LEU A 204 3.41 -8.51 -7.48
CA LEU A 204 1.97 -8.38 -7.18
C LEU A 204 1.68 -7.15 -6.32
N ASP A 205 2.69 -6.72 -5.55
CA ASP A 205 2.60 -5.60 -4.64
C ASP A 205 3.20 -4.35 -5.30
N CYS A 206 2.50 -3.23 -5.23
CA CYS A 206 2.97 -1.98 -5.84
C CYS A 206 2.43 -0.73 -5.13
N PHE A 207 3.01 0.42 -5.48
CA PHE A 207 2.43 1.72 -5.22
C PHE A 207 1.98 2.35 -6.54
N LEU A 208 0.71 2.70 -6.65
CA LEU A 208 0.19 3.61 -7.67
C LEU A 208 0.02 4.99 -7.06
N VAL A 209 0.63 5.99 -7.66
CA VAL A 209 0.60 7.37 -7.16
C VAL A 209 0.09 8.31 -8.22
N GLY A 210 -0.55 9.40 -7.81
CA GLY A 210 -0.89 10.48 -8.75
C GLY A 210 0.37 11.02 -9.43
N SER A 211 0.32 11.26 -10.74
CA SER A 211 1.44 11.74 -11.55
C SER A 211 2.09 13.03 -11.01
N SER A 212 1.32 13.86 -10.30
CA SER A 212 1.83 15.06 -9.60
C SER A 212 2.88 14.74 -8.54
N LEU A 213 2.89 13.53 -7.98
CA LEU A 213 3.86 13.08 -6.98
C LEU A 213 5.17 12.57 -7.57
N LEU A 214 5.25 12.30 -8.88
CA LEU A 214 6.45 11.67 -9.47
C LEU A 214 7.73 12.45 -9.19
N ASN A 215 7.65 13.79 -9.24
CA ASN A 215 8.79 14.66 -8.94
C ASN A 215 9.14 14.74 -7.45
N ASP A 216 8.24 14.27 -6.57
CA ASP A 216 8.45 14.23 -5.13
C ASP A 216 8.93 12.84 -4.67
N ILE A 217 8.96 11.82 -5.54
CA ILE A 217 9.53 10.51 -5.19
C ILE A 217 11.04 10.64 -5.07
N SER A 218 11.59 10.43 -3.87
CA SER A 218 13.04 10.33 -3.68
C SER A 218 13.57 8.91 -3.81
N ASP A 219 12.75 7.91 -3.47
CA ASP A 219 13.18 6.52 -3.41
C ASP A 219 12.00 5.54 -3.48
N THR A 220 12.23 4.38 -4.08
CA THR A 220 11.32 3.24 -4.08
C THR A 220 12.10 1.93 -4.21
N GLU A 221 11.77 0.96 -3.36
CA GLU A 221 12.52 -0.29 -3.23
C GLU A 221 11.56 -1.47 -3.00
N ILE A 222 11.92 -2.63 -3.55
CA ILE A 222 11.31 -3.92 -3.22
C ILE A 222 12.24 -4.61 -2.23
N HIS A 223 11.70 -4.95 -1.05
CA HIS A 223 12.47 -5.50 0.05
C HIS A 223 12.47 -7.03 0.05
N PRO A 224 13.53 -7.69 0.55
CA PRO A 224 13.59 -9.15 0.61
C PRO A 224 12.41 -9.78 1.36
N ILE A 225 11.94 -10.92 0.83
CA ILE A 225 10.93 -11.78 1.44
C ILE A 225 11.53 -12.43 2.70
N ALA A 226 11.07 -12.01 3.88
CA ALA A 226 11.67 -12.44 5.16
C ALA A 226 10.68 -12.94 6.22
N VAL A 227 9.48 -12.35 6.31
CA VAL A 227 8.49 -12.67 7.38
C VAL A 227 7.18 -13.21 6.82
N SER A 228 6.77 -12.73 5.64
CA SER A 228 5.68 -13.29 4.84
C SER A 228 6.25 -13.97 3.61
N ASP A 229 5.38 -14.58 2.83
CA ASP A 229 5.57 -14.98 1.43
C ASP A 229 5.66 -13.79 0.44
N HIS A 230 5.28 -12.59 0.89
CA HIS A 230 5.48 -11.34 0.15
C HIS A 230 6.59 -10.46 0.75
N GLY A 231 7.31 -9.78 -0.12
CA GLY A 231 8.31 -8.77 0.19
C GLY A 231 7.65 -7.39 0.34
N PRO A 232 8.00 -6.59 1.37
CA PRO A 232 7.51 -5.22 1.49
C PRO A 232 7.94 -4.36 0.29
N VAL A 233 7.12 -3.41 -0.10
CA VAL A 233 7.50 -2.35 -1.07
C VAL A 233 7.53 -1.03 -0.34
N SER A 234 8.56 -0.21 -0.56
CA SER A 234 8.67 1.14 -0.01
C SER A 234 8.54 2.22 -1.06
N LEU A 235 7.96 3.35 -0.63
CA LEU A 235 7.89 4.60 -1.38
C LEU A 235 8.26 5.74 -0.42
N THR A 236 9.24 6.56 -0.79
CA THR A 236 9.61 7.74 -0.01
C THR A 236 9.29 9.00 -0.81
N LEU A 237 8.47 9.86 -0.22
CA LEU A 237 8.11 11.16 -0.79
C LEU A 237 8.85 12.28 -0.06
N MET A 238 9.44 13.19 -0.84
CA MET A 238 9.99 14.44 -0.36
C MET A 238 8.86 15.40 -0.01
N HIS A 239 8.82 15.81 1.24
CA HIS A 239 7.96 16.91 1.64
C HIS A 239 8.67 18.23 1.31
N LYS A 240 8.12 18.96 0.33
CA LYS A 240 8.52 20.34 0.08
C LYS A 240 8.10 21.18 1.29
N ASN A 241 9.01 21.38 2.23
CA ASN A 241 8.79 22.29 3.34
C ASN A 241 8.51 23.69 2.75
N ASN A 242 7.25 24.11 2.69
CA ASN A 242 6.96 25.53 2.72
C ASN A 242 7.26 26.00 4.14
N THR A 243 8.52 26.36 4.38
CA THR A 243 8.98 26.87 5.67
C THR A 243 8.27 28.18 5.98
N THR A 244 7.26 28.15 6.84
CA THR A 244 6.94 29.31 7.69
C THR A 244 8.02 29.34 8.80
N PRO A 245 8.75 30.44 9.01
CA PRO A 245 9.81 30.47 10.00
C PRO A 245 9.23 30.20 11.39
N ARG A 246 9.74 29.16 12.06
CA ARG A 246 9.47 28.92 13.49
C ARG A 246 9.87 30.19 14.24
N LYS A 247 8.91 30.88 14.87
CA LYS A 247 9.22 31.88 15.89
C LYS A 247 10.07 31.17 16.95
N LYS A 248 11.30 31.65 17.15
CA LYS A 248 12.08 31.32 18.33
C LYS A 248 11.24 31.72 19.55
N LEU A 249 10.93 30.75 20.40
CA LEU A 249 10.59 31.04 21.79
C LEU A 249 11.89 31.50 22.43
N GLU A 250 12.01 32.81 22.65
CA GLU A 250 12.95 33.36 23.61
C GLU A 250 12.44 32.98 25.01
N ILE A 251 13.24 32.22 25.75
CA ILE A 251 13.22 32.15 27.21
C ILE A 251 14.59 32.61 27.67
#